data_AF-A0A7Z9M0B5-F1
#
_entry.id   AF-A0A7Z9M0B5-F1
#
_cell.length_a   1.000
_cell.length_b   1.000
_cell.length_c   1.000
_cell.angle_alpha   90.00
_cell.angle_beta   90.00
_cell.angle_gamma   90.00
#
_symmetry.space_group_name_H-M   'P 1'
#
loop_
_entity.id
_entity.type
_entity.pdbx_description
1 polymer ?
#
loop_
_entity_poly.entity_id
_entity_poly.type
_entity_poly.pdbx_seq_one_letter_code
_entity_poly.pdbx_strand_id
1 'polypeptide(L)'
;METMRQMVSSILCTWLIVFFAVDAVDAVDTLGTVACEGRYKHHLQGVCRDGQGSLYWSFTTALVKSDAEGRVVKKIDVASHHGDLCHVAGRIYVAVNYGQFNDPAGNASNEVIVYDARTLVETDRYKTPEVKHGAGGIAFHDGKFLVVGGLPDGVQENYLYEYDMKFVYKKRHVIDSGWTRLGIQAATFADGKWWFGCYGNTLLKVSVDYEVLGRYQFDCGFGIEQAPGGGLLTASGVCSGDAGCSGAIDHRLTQSMIGKQVVQPLTRIGFGSCIKQQNPAPLFSDILKYDPELFLYIGDNIYGDSEDMAVLRAKYKVLGEKAGFRKLQESAVVLATWDDHDYGVNDGGAGYKQRVASQQLFSQFWNDVPDSPRRARAGVYDAHVFGPPGQRVQIILLDTRYFRSDLKKAERRVGGPYYPNDDPQATMLGAAQWKWLEQQLRVPAEIRLVASSIQLVPTAAGQETWANLPLERTRFMKLVAKTKANGLFVISGDRHWSDFSRTTMDVPYPLYDFTSSSINQLHARGTPTDNPHRLLDRTFHKENFGTIDIDWSGDDPKITVSIVDLNGQQQMSHAFHLSELHPSSELPGDK
;
A
#
# COMPACT_ATOMS: atom_id res chain seq x y z
N MET A 1 -72.05 9.98 -46.34
CA MET A 1 -71.24 11.20 -46.45
C MET A 1 -70.16 11.12 -45.38
N GLU A 2 -68.90 10.77 -45.64
CA GLU A 2 -68.19 10.29 -46.84
C GLU A 2 -67.13 9.27 -46.33
N THR A 3 -66.95 8.02 -46.82
CA THR A 3 -66.28 7.57 -48.07
C THR A 3 -64.96 8.28 -48.36
N MET A 4 -63.78 7.67 -48.59
CA MET A 4 -63.28 6.27 -48.73
C MET A 4 -61.71 6.32 -48.52
N ARG A 5 -60.79 5.33 -48.61
CA ARG A 5 -60.66 3.89 -48.99
C ARG A 5 -59.34 3.36 -48.36
N GLN A 6 -59.28 2.29 -47.55
CA GLN A 6 -59.02 0.86 -47.85
C GLN A 6 -57.68 0.50 -48.58
N MET A 7 -57.03 -0.61 -48.12
CA MET A 7 -55.89 -1.37 -48.71
C MET A 7 -54.46 -0.78 -48.58
N VAL A 8 -53.35 -1.57 -48.62
CA VAL A 8 -52.97 -2.90 -48.05
C VAL A 8 -51.47 -3.18 -48.36
N SER A 9 -50.74 -3.92 -47.51
CA SER A 9 -49.35 -4.44 -47.76
C SER A 9 -48.22 -3.39 -47.86
N SER A 10 -46.92 -3.69 -47.65
CA SER A 10 -46.21 -4.92 -47.21
C SER A 10 -44.73 -4.67 -46.85
N ILE A 11 -44.15 -5.56 -46.01
CA ILE A 11 -42.72 -6.00 -46.00
C ILE A 11 -41.63 -5.07 -45.38
N LEU A 12 -40.74 -5.73 -44.62
CA LEU A 12 -39.40 -5.37 -44.09
C LEU A 12 -39.02 -3.89 -43.88
N CYS A 13 -38.66 -3.58 -42.63
CA CYS A 13 -37.39 -2.88 -42.36
C CYS A 13 -36.78 -3.38 -41.03
N THR A 14 -35.59 -3.97 -41.10
CA THR A 14 -34.92 -4.61 -39.95
C THR A 14 -34.20 -3.55 -39.10
N TRP A 15 -34.77 -3.16 -37.98
CA TRP A 15 -34.09 -2.28 -37.02
C TRP A 15 -33.07 -3.07 -36.20
N LEU A 16 -31.83 -3.16 -36.72
CA LEU A 16 -30.68 -3.40 -35.86
C LEU A 16 -30.52 -2.20 -34.93
N ILE A 17 -31.03 -2.32 -33.70
CA ILE A 17 -30.59 -1.47 -32.60
C ILE A 17 -29.18 -1.95 -32.25
N VAL A 18 -28.19 -1.33 -32.89
CA VAL A 18 -26.79 -1.45 -32.48
C VAL A 18 -26.67 -0.76 -31.13
N PHE A 19 -26.77 -1.56 -30.06
CA PHE A 19 -26.22 -1.16 -28.78
C PHE A 19 -24.72 -0.95 -28.97
N PHE A 20 -24.30 0.31 -29.03
CA PHE A 20 -22.92 0.68 -28.75
C PHE A 20 -22.67 0.40 -27.27
N ALA A 21 -22.36 -0.86 -26.96
CA ALA A 21 -21.67 -1.19 -25.73
C ALA A 21 -20.35 -0.40 -25.76
N VAL A 22 -20.21 0.55 -24.82
CA VAL A 22 -18.95 1.26 -24.61
C VAL A 22 -18.04 0.36 -23.79
N ASP A 23 -17.70 -0.79 -24.37
CA ASP A 23 -16.64 -1.68 -23.89
C ASP A 23 -15.28 -1.09 -24.27
N ALA A 24 -15.09 0.19 -23.92
CA ALA A 24 -13.79 0.73 -23.61
C ALA A 24 -13.37 0.09 -22.27
N VAL A 25 -12.95 -1.17 -22.33
CA VAL A 25 -11.93 -1.66 -21.41
C VAL A 25 -10.68 -0.88 -21.79
N ASP A 26 -10.57 0.32 -21.23
CA ASP A 26 -9.37 1.15 -21.35
C ASP A 26 -8.16 0.26 -21.03
N ALA A 27 -7.14 0.35 -21.87
CA ALA A 27 -5.99 -0.53 -21.77
C ALA A 27 -5.46 -0.50 -20.34
N VAL A 28 -5.29 -1.69 -19.73
CA VAL A 28 -4.74 -1.83 -18.38
C VAL A 28 -3.32 -1.26 -18.42
N ASP A 29 -3.20 0.02 -18.04
CA ASP A 29 -1.94 0.75 -18.04
C ASP A 29 -1.04 0.02 -17.04
N THR A 30 -0.02 -0.66 -17.56
CA THR A 30 0.70 -1.64 -16.77
C THR A 30 1.53 -0.92 -15.72
N LEU A 31 1.46 -1.40 -14.47
CA LEU A 31 2.19 -0.84 -13.33
C LEU A 31 3.70 -1.05 -13.51
N GLY A 32 4.30 -0.17 -14.31
CA GLY A 32 5.65 -0.33 -14.85
C GLY A 32 6.42 0.99 -14.88
N THR A 33 7.72 0.85 -15.09
CA THR A 33 8.67 1.95 -15.15
C THR A 33 8.88 2.40 -16.59
N VAL A 34 8.57 3.66 -16.90
CA VAL A 34 8.96 4.31 -18.17
C VAL A 34 10.23 5.12 -17.90
N ALA A 35 11.33 4.76 -18.57
CA ALA A 35 12.59 5.48 -18.46
C ALA A 35 12.72 6.51 -19.59
N CYS A 36 13.09 7.75 -19.27
CA CYS A 36 13.49 8.73 -20.27
C CYS A 36 14.77 8.24 -20.96
N GLU A 37 14.74 8.14 -22.28
CA GLU A 37 15.93 7.82 -23.08
C GLU A 37 17.04 8.87 -22.88
N GLY A 38 18.28 8.41 -22.91
CA GLY A 38 19.48 9.22 -22.74
C GLY A 38 19.90 9.45 -21.29
N ARG A 39 20.92 10.30 -21.12
CA ARG A 39 21.39 10.79 -19.81
C ARG A 39 21.76 12.26 -19.93
N TYR A 40 21.54 13.01 -18.86
CA TYR A 40 21.51 14.48 -18.85
C TYR A 40 22.54 15.02 -17.86
N LYS A 41 23.08 16.20 -18.11
CA LYS A 41 24.22 16.74 -17.36
C LYS A 41 23.93 16.92 -15.85
N HIS A 42 22.68 17.19 -15.51
CA HIS A 42 22.19 17.42 -14.15
C HIS A 42 20.89 16.63 -13.93
N HIS A 43 20.40 16.58 -12.69
CA HIS A 43 19.31 15.68 -12.30
C HIS A 43 17.94 16.09 -12.86
N LEU A 44 17.00 15.13 -12.83
CA LEU A 44 15.59 15.37 -13.05
C LEU A 44 15.05 16.28 -11.92
N GLN A 45 14.02 17.04 -12.24
CA GLN A 45 13.41 18.08 -11.39
C GLN A 45 11.88 18.04 -11.47
N GLY A 46 11.34 17.57 -12.59
CA GLY A 46 9.91 17.36 -12.77
C GLY A 46 9.55 16.49 -13.96
N VAL A 47 8.29 16.08 -13.99
CA VAL A 47 7.67 15.39 -15.13
C VAL A 47 6.21 15.83 -15.28
N CYS A 48 5.75 16.05 -16.50
CA CYS A 48 4.31 16.18 -16.79
C CYS A 48 3.92 15.44 -18.08
N ARG A 49 2.62 15.24 -18.29
CA ARG A 49 2.07 14.50 -19.43
C ARG A 49 1.06 15.33 -20.22
N ASP A 50 1.03 15.22 -21.54
CA ASP A 50 -0.08 15.75 -22.35
C ASP A 50 -1.19 14.72 -22.59
N GLY A 51 -2.37 15.21 -22.96
CA GLY A 51 -3.54 14.38 -23.28
C GLY A 51 -3.40 13.53 -24.56
N GLN A 52 -2.22 13.52 -25.21
CA GLN A 52 -1.88 12.62 -26.32
C GLN A 52 -0.90 11.51 -25.87
N GLY A 53 -0.45 11.54 -24.60
CA GLY A 53 0.49 10.57 -24.04
C GLY A 53 1.96 10.99 -24.10
N SER A 54 2.29 12.18 -24.64
CA SER A 54 3.68 12.64 -24.62
C SER A 54 4.11 12.97 -23.19
N LEU A 55 5.32 12.56 -22.81
CA LEU A 55 5.93 12.91 -21.53
C LEU A 55 6.92 14.05 -21.71
N TYR A 56 6.97 14.95 -20.73
CA TYR A 56 7.87 16.09 -20.70
C TYR A 56 8.70 16.05 -19.44
N TRP A 57 10.03 16.04 -19.61
CA TRP A 57 10.99 15.83 -18.54
C TRP A 57 11.79 17.09 -18.34
N SER A 58 11.71 17.66 -17.13
CA SER A 58 12.51 18.81 -16.72
C SER A 58 13.75 18.31 -16.00
N PHE A 59 14.92 18.46 -16.62
CA PHE A 59 16.21 18.32 -15.97
C PHE A 59 16.79 19.72 -15.72
N THR A 60 17.65 19.88 -14.70
CA THR A 60 18.14 21.20 -14.24
C THR A 60 18.72 22.10 -15.35
N THR A 61 19.21 21.52 -16.46
CA THR A 61 19.70 22.25 -17.65
C THR A 61 19.21 21.68 -18.99
N ALA A 62 18.16 20.86 -19.02
CA ALA A 62 17.58 20.36 -20.28
C ALA A 62 16.07 20.13 -20.17
N LEU A 63 15.31 20.55 -21.19
CA LEU A 63 13.89 20.22 -21.35
C LEU A 63 13.74 19.19 -22.47
N VAL A 64 13.05 18.09 -22.17
CA VAL A 64 12.94 16.93 -23.06
C VAL A 64 11.47 16.59 -23.28
N LYS A 65 11.11 16.23 -24.51
CA LYS A 65 9.84 15.59 -24.87
C LYS A 65 10.14 14.16 -25.35
N SER A 66 9.38 13.19 -24.84
CA SER A 66 9.38 11.81 -25.34
C SER A 66 8.00 11.37 -25.83
N ASP A 67 7.94 10.19 -26.46
CA ASP A 67 6.72 9.39 -26.53
C ASP A 67 6.34 8.81 -25.15
N ALA A 68 5.24 8.05 -25.10
CA ALA A 68 4.73 7.43 -23.88
C ALA A 68 5.63 6.29 -23.37
N GLU A 69 6.49 5.71 -24.22
CA GLU A 69 7.48 4.69 -23.86
C GLU A 69 8.85 5.29 -23.50
N GLY A 70 8.97 6.63 -23.45
CA GLY A 70 10.15 7.35 -22.98
C GLY A 70 11.22 7.66 -24.04
N ARG A 71 10.99 7.34 -25.32
CA ARG A 71 11.95 7.61 -26.42
C ARG A 71 11.95 9.09 -26.80
N VAL A 72 13.12 9.70 -26.95
CA VAL A 72 13.24 11.16 -27.12
C VAL A 72 12.75 11.60 -28.49
N VAL A 73 11.68 12.40 -28.50
CA VAL A 73 11.14 13.07 -29.68
C VAL A 73 11.83 14.42 -29.89
N LYS A 74 12.13 15.15 -28.80
CA LYS A 74 12.89 16.41 -28.86
C LYS A 74 13.60 16.72 -27.55
N LYS A 75 14.78 17.34 -27.65
CA LYS A 75 15.53 17.95 -26.53
C LYS A 75 15.86 19.40 -26.85
N ILE A 76 15.87 20.26 -25.84
CA ILE A 76 16.62 21.52 -25.82
C ILE A 76 17.52 21.58 -24.57
N ASP A 77 18.61 22.32 -24.64
CA ASP A 77 19.38 22.74 -23.46
C ASP A 77 18.83 24.07 -22.94
N VAL A 78 18.77 24.24 -21.62
CA VAL A 78 18.18 25.43 -20.96
C VAL A 78 19.14 26.05 -19.94
N ALA A 79 19.06 27.37 -19.79
CA ALA A 79 20.16 28.19 -19.27
C ALA A 79 20.37 28.16 -17.74
N SER A 80 19.41 27.67 -16.95
CA SER A 80 19.51 27.60 -15.49
C SER A 80 18.46 26.66 -14.89
N HIS A 81 18.48 26.52 -13.56
CA HIS A 81 17.74 25.57 -12.73
C HIS A 81 16.22 25.56 -12.99
N HIS A 82 15.83 24.79 -14.01
CA HIS A 82 14.44 24.40 -14.20
C HIS A 82 14.03 23.46 -13.07
N GLY A 83 12.87 23.73 -12.49
CA GLY A 83 12.19 22.92 -11.49
C GLY A 83 11.13 22.03 -12.13
N ASP A 84 10.07 21.73 -11.39
CA ASP A 84 8.91 21.01 -11.90
C ASP A 84 8.06 21.83 -12.88
N LEU A 85 7.21 21.14 -13.63
CA LEU A 85 6.52 21.66 -14.81
C LEU A 85 5.10 21.09 -14.96
N CYS A 86 4.22 21.81 -15.65
CA CYS A 86 2.89 21.29 -16.02
C CYS A 86 2.52 21.61 -17.47
N HIS A 87 1.72 20.74 -18.08
CA HIS A 87 1.19 20.93 -19.44
C HIS A 87 -0.22 21.53 -19.40
N VAL A 88 -0.43 22.64 -20.12
CA VAL A 88 -1.75 23.28 -20.28
C VAL A 88 -1.96 23.69 -21.74
N ALA A 89 -3.03 23.20 -22.37
CA ALA A 89 -3.50 23.63 -23.69
C ALA A 89 -2.43 23.66 -24.82
N GLY A 90 -1.52 22.69 -24.87
CA GLY A 90 -0.45 22.62 -25.87
C GLY A 90 0.80 23.43 -25.52
N ARG A 91 0.91 23.90 -24.28
CA ARG A 91 2.07 24.64 -23.73
C ARG A 91 2.60 23.93 -22.48
N ILE A 92 3.91 24.05 -22.25
CA ILE A 92 4.60 23.57 -21.06
C ILE A 92 5.01 24.77 -20.22
N TYR A 93 4.54 24.84 -18.98
CA TYR A 93 4.89 25.88 -18.01
C TYR A 93 5.88 25.29 -17.02
N VAL A 94 7.09 25.87 -16.92
CA VAL A 94 8.17 25.37 -16.03
C VAL A 94 8.46 26.40 -14.95
N ALA A 95 8.51 25.98 -13.68
CA ALA A 95 9.01 26.82 -12.59
C ALA A 95 10.54 26.95 -12.69
N VAL A 96 11.07 28.17 -12.59
CA VAL A 96 12.53 28.42 -12.70
C VAL A 96 12.98 29.41 -11.63
N ASN A 97 14.10 29.08 -10.96
CA ASN A 97 14.79 29.99 -10.05
C ASN A 97 16.21 30.28 -10.55
N TYR A 98 16.53 31.57 -10.66
CA TYR A 98 17.86 32.09 -10.99
C TYR A 98 18.62 32.66 -9.77
N GLY A 99 17.98 32.74 -8.60
CA GLY A 99 18.54 33.33 -7.37
C GLY A 99 18.94 32.28 -6.33
N GLN A 100 19.12 32.70 -5.07
CA GLN A 100 19.47 31.79 -3.98
C GLN A 100 18.24 30.98 -3.54
N PHE A 101 18.22 29.69 -3.87
CA PHE A 101 17.14 28.79 -3.44
C PHE A 101 17.21 28.56 -1.91
N ASN A 102 16.05 28.56 -1.26
CA ASN A 102 15.87 28.42 0.18
C ASN A 102 16.49 29.50 1.08
N ASP A 103 16.92 30.64 0.54
CA ASP A 103 17.46 31.75 1.33
C ASP A 103 16.39 32.32 2.31
N PRO A 104 16.63 32.32 3.64
CA PRO A 104 15.69 32.88 4.62
C PRO A 104 15.38 34.37 4.44
N ALA A 105 16.25 35.14 3.77
CA ALA A 105 16.01 36.54 3.43
C ALA A 105 15.19 36.73 2.15
N GLY A 106 14.92 35.64 1.40
CA GLY A 106 14.07 35.66 0.20
C GLY A 106 14.75 36.18 -1.07
N ASN A 107 16.08 36.07 -1.18
CA ASN A 107 16.85 36.52 -2.36
C ASN A 107 16.80 35.53 -3.55
N ALA A 108 15.66 34.88 -3.75
CA ALA A 108 15.40 34.10 -4.95
C ALA A 108 15.01 35.00 -6.13
N SER A 109 15.15 34.48 -7.36
CA SER A 109 14.81 35.22 -8.58
C SER A 109 13.97 34.32 -9.46
N ASN A 110 12.65 34.42 -9.29
CA ASN A 110 11.71 33.39 -9.74
C ASN A 110 10.93 33.83 -10.97
N GLU A 111 10.86 32.93 -11.94
CA GLU A 111 10.11 33.07 -13.18
C GLU A 111 9.38 31.77 -13.51
N VAL A 112 8.36 31.87 -14.36
CA VAL A 112 7.75 30.74 -15.06
C VAL A 112 7.97 30.95 -16.55
N ILE A 113 8.64 29.99 -17.19
CA ILE A 113 8.92 30.02 -18.63
C ILE A 113 7.92 29.10 -19.33
N VAL A 114 7.40 29.55 -20.47
CA VAL A 114 6.37 28.83 -21.23
C VAL A 114 6.91 28.41 -22.59
N TYR A 115 6.90 27.10 -22.86
CA TYR A 115 7.33 26.51 -24.12
C TYR A 115 6.14 25.97 -24.91
N ASP A 116 6.17 26.09 -26.24
CA ASP A 116 5.23 25.33 -27.10
C ASP A 116 5.52 23.83 -27.00
N ALA A 117 4.50 23.01 -26.68
CA ALA A 117 4.68 21.59 -26.35
C ALA A 117 4.99 20.69 -27.57
N ARG A 118 5.00 21.23 -28.79
CA ARG A 118 5.39 20.50 -30.01
C ARG A 118 6.82 20.80 -30.41
N THR A 119 7.26 22.04 -30.24
CA THR A 119 8.52 22.56 -30.75
C THR A 119 9.55 22.84 -29.66
N LEU A 120 9.15 22.89 -28.39
CA LEU A 120 9.98 23.32 -27.25
C LEU A 120 10.61 24.72 -27.46
N VAL A 121 9.96 25.59 -28.25
CA VAL A 121 10.38 27.00 -28.41
C VAL A 121 9.77 27.82 -27.28
N GLU A 122 10.56 28.71 -26.66
CA GLU A 122 10.06 29.64 -25.65
C GLU A 122 9.06 30.63 -26.28
N THR A 123 7.92 30.83 -25.61
CA THR A 123 6.77 31.61 -26.12
C THR A 123 6.37 32.76 -25.20
N ASP A 124 6.36 32.52 -23.89
CA ASP A 124 6.04 33.51 -22.87
C ASP A 124 6.96 33.33 -21.64
N ARG A 125 7.12 34.38 -20.84
CA ARG A 125 7.94 34.38 -19.61
C ARG A 125 7.31 35.33 -18.59
N TYR A 126 7.04 34.82 -17.39
CA TYR A 126 6.37 35.57 -16.31
C TYR A 126 7.26 35.61 -15.06
N LYS A 127 7.30 36.75 -14.36
CA LYS A 127 8.00 36.86 -13.07
C LYS A 127 7.04 36.51 -11.94
N THR A 128 7.54 35.80 -10.93
CA THR A 128 6.75 35.35 -9.77
C THR A 128 7.34 35.88 -8.45
N PRO A 129 7.44 37.22 -8.28
CA PRO A 129 8.12 37.84 -7.15
C PRO A 129 7.42 37.64 -5.79
N GLU A 130 6.22 37.09 -5.77
CA GLU A 130 5.52 36.67 -4.56
C GLU A 130 6.16 35.42 -3.94
N VAL A 131 6.68 34.51 -4.78
CA VAL A 131 7.42 33.32 -4.38
C VAL A 131 8.78 33.75 -3.82
N LYS A 132 8.99 33.64 -2.50
CA LYS A 132 10.17 34.23 -1.84
C LYS A 132 11.41 33.35 -1.80
N HIS A 133 11.28 32.04 -1.59
CA HIS A 133 12.42 31.17 -1.26
C HIS A 133 12.87 30.27 -2.42
N GLY A 134 12.51 30.64 -3.66
CA GLY A 134 12.79 29.86 -4.87
C GLY A 134 11.55 29.11 -5.34
N ALA A 135 11.21 29.23 -6.63
CA ALA A 135 10.20 28.41 -7.27
C ALA A 135 10.78 27.01 -7.55
N GLY A 136 10.22 26.00 -6.89
CA GLY A 136 10.59 24.59 -7.06
C GLY A 136 9.74 23.91 -8.12
N GLY A 137 8.43 24.23 -8.17
CA GLY A 137 7.50 23.56 -9.07
C GLY A 137 6.23 24.34 -9.38
N ILE A 138 5.41 23.78 -10.27
CA ILE A 138 4.16 24.39 -10.73
C ILE A 138 3.13 23.34 -11.13
N ALA A 139 1.90 23.49 -10.66
CA ALA A 139 0.75 22.69 -11.07
C ALA A 139 -0.36 23.56 -11.67
N PHE A 140 -1.25 22.94 -12.46
CA PHE A 140 -2.46 23.58 -12.99
C PHE A 140 -3.70 22.73 -12.67
N HIS A 141 -4.75 23.37 -12.17
CA HIS A 141 -6.08 22.77 -12.00
C HIS A 141 -7.15 23.85 -11.98
N ASP A 142 -8.35 23.56 -12.48
CA ASP A 142 -9.54 24.44 -12.41
C ASP A 142 -9.27 25.92 -12.74
N GLY A 143 -8.60 26.16 -13.87
CA GLY A 143 -8.34 27.53 -14.38
C GLY A 143 -7.25 28.32 -13.64
N LYS A 144 -6.60 27.75 -12.62
CA LYS A 144 -5.52 28.38 -11.84
C LYS A 144 -4.21 27.59 -11.88
N PHE A 145 -3.11 28.33 -11.90
CA PHE A 145 -1.78 27.80 -11.62
C PHE A 145 -1.47 27.95 -10.12
N LEU A 146 -0.76 26.97 -9.57
CA LEU A 146 -0.15 27.04 -8.25
C LEU A 146 1.36 26.90 -8.41
N VAL A 147 2.11 27.96 -8.13
CA VAL A 147 3.58 27.89 -8.05
C VAL A 147 3.98 27.59 -6.61
N VAL A 148 4.91 26.65 -6.44
CA VAL A 148 5.34 26.09 -5.15
C VAL A 148 6.86 26.13 -5.06
N GLY A 149 7.44 25.91 -3.88
CA GLY A 149 8.90 26.00 -3.74
C GLY A 149 9.43 25.96 -2.32
N GLY A 150 10.54 26.68 -2.14
CA GLY A 150 11.42 26.59 -0.97
C GLY A 150 10.76 26.89 0.38
N LEU A 151 11.24 26.17 1.40
CA LEU A 151 10.91 26.35 2.80
C LEU A 151 12.20 26.45 3.65
N PRO A 152 12.58 27.65 4.11
CA PRO A 152 13.71 27.86 5.00
C PRO A 152 13.60 27.08 6.31
N ASP A 153 14.75 26.75 6.90
CA ASP A 153 14.85 25.98 8.13
C ASP A 153 14.10 26.65 9.29
N GLY A 154 13.29 25.86 10.01
CA GLY A 154 12.48 26.32 11.14
C GLY A 154 11.05 26.80 10.78
N VAL A 155 10.75 27.09 9.51
CA VAL A 155 9.38 27.45 9.08
C VAL A 155 8.50 26.19 9.03
N GLN A 156 7.29 26.23 9.59
CA GLN A 156 6.41 25.05 9.73
C GLN A 156 5.27 24.97 8.68
N GLU A 157 5.12 26.01 7.86
CA GLU A 157 4.03 26.15 6.89
C GLU A 157 4.58 26.17 5.46
N ASN A 158 4.07 25.32 4.58
CA ASN A 158 4.35 25.43 3.15
C ASN A 158 3.40 26.45 2.49
N TYR A 159 3.87 27.13 1.44
CA TYR A 159 3.12 28.20 0.76
C TYR A 159 2.90 27.89 -0.71
N LEU A 160 1.67 28.06 -1.18
CA LEU A 160 1.31 27.94 -2.60
C LEU A 160 0.87 29.30 -3.13
N TYR A 161 1.35 29.70 -4.30
CA TYR A 161 1.10 31.01 -4.89
C TYR A 161 0.18 30.85 -6.10
N GLU A 162 -1.03 31.40 -6.01
CA GLU A 162 -2.10 31.23 -7.01
C GLU A 162 -2.03 32.32 -8.09
N TYR A 163 -2.03 31.90 -9.36
CA TYR A 163 -2.05 32.77 -10.55
C TYR A 163 -3.16 32.31 -11.51
N ASP A 164 -3.74 33.23 -12.29
CA ASP A 164 -4.71 32.87 -13.34
C ASP A 164 -4.06 32.47 -14.68
N MET A 165 -4.89 32.15 -15.68
CA MET A 165 -4.49 31.87 -17.06
C MET A 165 -3.68 32.98 -17.76
N LYS A 166 -3.60 34.20 -17.21
CA LYS A 166 -2.75 35.30 -17.70
C LYS A 166 -1.51 35.51 -16.83
N PHE A 167 -1.23 34.56 -15.94
CA PHE A 167 -0.19 34.60 -14.92
C PHE A 167 -0.27 35.81 -13.97
N VAL A 168 -1.49 36.33 -13.72
CA VAL A 168 -1.72 37.39 -12.74
C VAL A 168 -1.99 36.78 -11.37
N TYR A 169 -1.12 37.08 -10.40
CA TYR A 169 -1.23 36.63 -9.01
C TYR A 169 -2.60 36.99 -8.39
N LYS A 170 -3.11 36.08 -7.54
CA LYS A 170 -4.38 36.20 -6.81
C LYS A 170 -4.18 36.21 -5.31
N LYS A 171 -3.55 35.16 -4.77
CA LYS A 171 -3.40 34.93 -3.32
C LYS A 171 -2.33 33.87 -3.03
N ARG A 172 -1.87 33.87 -1.78
CA ARG A 172 -1.02 32.82 -1.21
C ARG A 172 -1.87 31.95 -0.30
N HIS A 173 -1.87 30.65 -0.54
CA HIS A 173 -2.42 29.64 0.36
C HIS A 173 -1.34 29.18 1.35
N VAL A 174 -1.76 28.69 2.51
CA VAL A 174 -0.89 28.24 3.61
C VAL A 174 -1.26 26.80 3.94
N ILE A 175 -0.26 25.93 4.07
CA ILE A 175 -0.44 24.52 4.45
C ILE A 175 0.34 24.25 5.74
N ASP A 176 -0.38 24.12 6.85
CA ASP A 176 0.17 23.57 8.10
C ASP A 176 0.55 22.10 7.89
N SER A 177 1.82 21.89 7.61
CA SER A 177 2.41 20.62 7.17
C SER A 177 3.55 20.16 8.07
N GLY A 178 3.99 21.03 8.99
CA GLY A 178 5.30 21.01 9.63
C GLY A 178 6.43 21.23 8.61
N TRP A 179 7.62 21.56 9.10
CA TRP A 179 8.78 21.78 8.23
C TRP A 179 9.06 20.61 7.28
N THR A 180 9.27 20.93 6.00
CA THR A 180 9.73 20.04 4.94
C THR A 180 11.07 20.55 4.42
N ARG A 181 12.07 19.66 4.33
CA ARG A 181 13.43 20.02 3.89
C ARG A 181 13.38 20.64 2.51
N LEU A 182 13.92 21.85 2.34
CA LEU A 182 13.89 22.65 1.10
C LEU A 182 12.49 22.84 0.47
N GLY A 183 11.40 22.65 1.23
CA GLY A 183 10.03 22.87 0.74
C GLY A 183 9.53 21.87 -0.30
N ILE A 184 8.48 22.30 -1.03
CA ILE A 184 7.84 21.53 -2.10
C ILE A 184 8.62 21.73 -3.41
N GLN A 185 8.91 20.65 -4.12
CA GLN A 185 9.58 20.67 -5.42
C GLN A 185 8.63 20.31 -6.55
N ALA A 186 7.76 19.31 -6.37
CA ALA A 186 6.84 18.84 -7.41
C ALA A 186 5.37 18.90 -6.97
N ALA A 187 4.45 19.13 -7.91
CA ALA A 187 3.03 19.31 -7.60
C ALA A 187 2.07 18.82 -8.71
N THR A 188 1.02 18.10 -8.34
CA THR A 188 -0.09 17.76 -9.24
C THR A 188 -1.44 17.72 -8.51
N PHE A 189 -2.53 17.69 -9.28
CA PHE A 189 -3.87 17.40 -8.80
C PHE A 189 -4.35 16.07 -9.37
N ALA A 190 -4.50 15.05 -8.50
CA ALA A 190 -4.84 13.69 -8.90
C ALA A 190 -5.85 13.09 -7.92
N ASP A 191 -6.75 12.23 -8.41
CA ASP A 191 -7.82 11.57 -7.63
C ASP A 191 -8.64 12.55 -6.76
N GLY A 192 -8.84 13.76 -7.27
CA GLY A 192 -9.58 14.83 -6.59
C GLY A 192 -8.86 15.43 -5.38
N LYS A 193 -7.52 15.33 -5.30
CA LYS A 193 -6.67 15.86 -4.21
C LYS A 193 -5.42 16.55 -4.77
N TRP A 194 -4.89 17.49 -4.00
CA TRP A 194 -3.56 18.04 -4.24
C TRP A 194 -2.50 17.10 -3.68
N TRP A 195 -1.41 16.93 -4.44
CA TRP A 195 -0.26 16.12 -4.07
C TRP A 195 1.02 16.92 -4.26
N PHE A 196 1.87 16.91 -3.23
CA PHE A 196 3.09 17.73 -3.20
C PHE A 196 4.31 16.88 -2.83
N GLY A 197 5.19 16.66 -3.81
CA GLY A 197 6.49 16.04 -3.61
C GLY A 197 7.46 17.07 -3.02
N CYS A 198 7.89 16.85 -1.77
CA CYS A 198 8.89 17.67 -1.11
C CYS A 198 10.30 17.14 -1.39
N TYR A 199 11.33 17.96 -1.21
CA TYR A 199 12.70 17.52 -1.47
C TYR A 199 13.13 16.39 -0.50
N GLY A 200 13.56 15.26 -1.07
CA GLY A 200 13.85 14.03 -0.34
C GLY A 200 12.59 13.23 -0.03
N ASN A 201 12.58 12.54 1.11
CA ASN A 201 11.59 11.52 1.42
C ASN A 201 10.35 12.09 2.16
N THR A 202 9.59 12.98 1.52
CA THR A 202 8.28 13.44 2.04
C THR A 202 7.28 13.78 0.92
N LEU A 203 6.11 13.15 0.98
CA LEU A 203 4.93 13.45 0.17
C LEU A 203 3.82 14.01 1.08
N LEU A 204 3.14 15.08 0.64
CA LEU A 204 1.93 15.59 1.27
C LEU A 204 0.70 15.29 0.39
N LYS A 205 -0.38 14.82 1.01
CA LYS A 205 -1.72 14.67 0.41
C LYS A 205 -2.66 15.70 1.03
N VAL A 206 -3.32 16.50 0.20
CA VAL A 206 -3.95 17.75 0.62
C VAL A 206 -5.36 17.91 0.01
N SER A 207 -6.29 18.50 0.76
CA SER A 207 -7.68 18.74 0.32
C SER A 207 -7.76 19.83 -0.74
N VAL A 208 -8.92 19.97 -1.41
CA VAL A 208 -9.16 21.07 -2.37
C VAL A 208 -9.09 22.45 -1.70
N ASP A 209 -9.34 22.50 -0.39
CA ASP A 209 -9.30 23.68 0.49
C ASP A 209 -7.95 23.85 1.21
N TYR A 210 -6.93 23.08 0.83
CA TYR A 210 -5.54 23.13 1.30
C TYR A 210 -5.26 22.58 2.71
N GLU A 211 -6.18 21.80 3.28
CA GLU A 211 -5.96 21.06 4.54
C GLU A 211 -5.08 19.83 4.31
N VAL A 212 -4.13 19.54 5.23
CA VAL A 212 -3.30 18.32 5.15
C VAL A 212 -4.11 17.09 5.57
N LEU A 213 -4.27 16.16 4.63
CA LEU A 213 -4.94 14.88 4.84
C LEU A 213 -3.94 13.76 5.20
N GLY A 214 -2.66 13.93 4.84
CA GLY A 214 -1.59 13.02 5.23
C GLY A 214 -0.20 13.51 4.83
N ARG A 215 0.81 13.09 5.60
CA ARG A 215 2.24 13.33 5.37
C ARG A 215 2.96 11.98 5.41
N TYR A 216 3.63 11.62 4.33
CA TYR A 216 4.11 10.26 4.09
C TYR A 216 5.61 10.24 3.79
N GLN A 217 6.32 9.23 4.29
CA GLN A 217 7.70 8.92 3.90
C GLN A 217 7.71 8.21 2.54
N PHE A 218 7.63 9.03 1.50
CA PHE A 218 7.79 8.66 0.09
C PHE A 218 8.62 9.75 -0.63
N ASP A 219 9.56 9.35 -1.49
CA ASP A 219 10.32 10.27 -2.35
C ASP A 219 9.64 10.38 -3.71
N CYS A 220 9.28 11.61 -4.06
CA CYS A 220 8.78 12.04 -5.36
C CYS A 220 9.20 13.48 -5.64
N GLY A 221 10.30 13.93 -5.04
CA GLY A 221 10.82 15.30 -5.20
C GLY A 221 11.37 15.60 -6.61
N PHE A 222 11.48 14.57 -7.45
CA PHE A 222 11.90 14.64 -8.85
C PHE A 222 10.76 14.86 -9.85
N GLY A 223 9.50 14.92 -9.39
CA GLY A 223 8.31 15.04 -10.23
C GLY A 223 7.15 14.15 -9.76
N ILE A 224 5.93 14.65 -9.88
CA ILE A 224 4.69 13.93 -9.57
C ILE A 224 3.59 14.41 -10.51
N GLU A 225 2.87 13.49 -11.15
CA GLU A 225 1.82 13.79 -12.14
C GLU A 225 0.62 12.86 -11.97
N GLN A 226 -0.58 13.23 -12.46
CA GLN A 226 -1.71 12.29 -12.48
C GLN A 226 -1.48 11.16 -13.50
N ALA A 227 -1.70 9.91 -13.09
CA ALA A 227 -1.62 8.77 -14.00
C ALA A 227 -2.93 8.53 -14.78
N PRO A 228 -2.85 7.98 -16.01
CA PRO A 228 -4.03 7.45 -16.69
C PRO A 228 -4.71 6.35 -15.86
N GLY A 229 -6.04 6.23 -15.97
CA GLY A 229 -6.82 5.33 -15.11
C GLY A 229 -6.92 5.73 -13.62
N GLY A 230 -6.16 6.73 -13.18
CA GLY A 230 -6.10 7.20 -11.80
C GLY A 230 -4.81 6.83 -11.07
N GLY A 231 -4.62 7.42 -9.90
CA GLY A 231 -3.36 7.35 -9.16
C GLY A 231 -2.32 8.34 -9.69
N LEU A 232 -1.04 8.01 -9.48
CA LEU A 232 0.09 8.92 -9.60
C LEU A 232 1.18 8.35 -10.51
N LEU A 233 1.78 9.19 -11.35
CA LEU A 233 3.10 8.95 -11.92
C LEU A 233 4.12 9.58 -10.96
N THR A 234 5.03 8.78 -10.41
CA THR A 234 6.08 9.26 -9.50
C THR A 234 7.43 9.21 -10.18
N ALA A 235 8.11 10.34 -10.28
CA ALA A 235 9.40 10.43 -10.95
C ALA A 235 10.57 10.05 -10.03
N SER A 236 11.63 9.53 -10.64
CA SER A 236 12.91 9.25 -9.99
C SER A 236 14.08 9.51 -10.94
N GLY A 237 15.29 9.65 -10.40
CA GLY A 237 16.50 9.84 -11.21
C GLY A 237 17.75 9.31 -10.52
N VAL A 238 18.74 8.89 -11.31
CA VAL A 238 20.01 8.35 -10.81
C VAL A 238 21.18 9.00 -11.56
N CYS A 239 22.02 9.72 -10.83
CA CYS A 239 23.26 10.32 -11.34
C CYS A 239 24.46 9.39 -11.14
N SER A 240 25.40 9.38 -12.09
CA SER A 240 26.58 8.50 -12.08
C SER A 240 27.79 9.21 -12.69
N GLY A 241 28.43 10.07 -11.90
CA GLY A 241 29.63 10.82 -12.30
C GLY A 241 29.51 11.50 -13.67
N ASP A 242 30.54 11.32 -14.50
CA ASP A 242 30.62 11.90 -15.85
C ASP A 242 29.57 11.35 -16.84
N ALA A 243 28.91 10.23 -16.52
CA ALA A 243 27.80 9.71 -17.31
C ALA A 243 26.47 10.45 -17.06
N GLY A 244 26.46 11.52 -16.26
CA GLY A 244 25.28 12.34 -15.99
C GLY A 244 24.18 11.59 -15.24
N CYS A 245 22.93 12.01 -15.42
CA CYS A 245 21.74 11.55 -14.70
C CYS A 245 20.67 11.00 -15.65
N SER A 246 20.00 9.91 -15.27
CA SER A 246 18.77 9.43 -15.91
C SER A 246 17.53 9.98 -15.21
N GLY A 247 16.38 9.94 -15.90
CA GLY A 247 15.05 10.14 -15.32
C GLY A 247 14.14 8.95 -15.67
N ALA A 248 13.20 8.62 -14.80
CA ALA A 248 12.16 7.62 -15.03
C ALA A 248 10.89 7.97 -14.24
N ILE A 249 9.75 7.42 -14.66
CA ILE A 249 8.49 7.44 -13.90
C ILE A 249 8.01 6.01 -13.65
N ASP A 250 7.33 5.83 -12.52
CA ASP A 250 6.55 4.62 -12.23
C ASP A 250 5.07 4.99 -12.08
N HIS A 251 4.17 4.16 -12.59
CA HIS A 251 2.74 4.25 -12.24
C HIS A 251 2.51 3.67 -10.84
N ARG A 252 1.92 4.49 -9.96
CA ARG A 252 1.63 4.19 -8.55
C ARG A 252 0.13 4.33 -8.29
N LEU A 253 -0.50 3.25 -7.85
CA LEU A 253 -1.83 3.30 -7.28
C LEU A 253 -1.85 4.09 -5.96
N THR A 254 -3.02 4.54 -5.52
CA THR A 254 -3.25 5.10 -4.17
C THR A 254 -3.89 4.05 -3.25
N GLN A 255 -3.84 4.24 -1.93
CA GLN A 255 -4.42 3.33 -0.93
C GLN A 255 -5.90 3.01 -1.22
N SER A 256 -6.66 4.00 -1.70
CA SER A 256 -8.07 3.86 -2.11
C SER A 256 -8.31 3.03 -3.38
N MET A 257 -7.26 2.66 -4.11
CA MET A 257 -7.33 1.83 -5.32
C MET A 257 -6.98 0.37 -5.05
N ILE A 258 -6.30 0.04 -3.94
CA ILE A 258 -5.85 -1.34 -3.66
C ILE A 258 -7.06 -2.30 -3.58
N GLY A 259 -8.13 -1.90 -2.90
CA GLY A 259 -9.39 -2.66 -2.82
C GLY A 259 -10.10 -2.90 -4.16
N LYS A 260 -9.65 -2.27 -5.25
CA LYS A 260 -10.23 -2.38 -6.61
C LYS A 260 -9.39 -3.22 -7.58
N GLN A 261 -8.23 -3.73 -7.15
CA GLN A 261 -7.33 -4.51 -8.02
C GLN A 261 -7.80 -5.94 -8.27
N VAL A 262 -8.51 -6.56 -7.32
CA VAL A 262 -9.08 -7.91 -7.50
C VAL A 262 -10.42 -7.86 -8.22
N VAL A 263 -10.75 -8.95 -8.93
CA VAL A 263 -12.12 -9.22 -9.40
C VAL A 263 -13.05 -9.31 -8.18
N GLN A 264 -14.31 -8.92 -8.34
CA GLN A 264 -15.25 -8.79 -7.23
C GLN A 264 -16.54 -9.61 -7.46
N PRO A 265 -17.09 -10.27 -6.43
CA PRO A 265 -16.56 -10.36 -5.05
C PRO A 265 -15.31 -11.25 -4.96
N LEU A 266 -14.46 -10.99 -3.96
CA LEU A 266 -13.28 -11.80 -3.66
C LEU A 266 -13.68 -13.22 -3.24
N THR A 267 -13.09 -14.25 -3.87
CA THR A 267 -13.41 -15.68 -3.66
C THR A 267 -12.23 -16.53 -3.19
N ARG A 268 -11.01 -16.26 -3.64
CA ARG A 268 -9.81 -17.08 -3.35
C ARG A 268 -8.70 -16.27 -2.70
N ILE A 269 -8.37 -16.60 -1.46
CA ILE A 269 -7.30 -15.94 -0.69
C ILE A 269 -6.25 -16.97 -0.26
N GLY A 270 -5.00 -16.79 -0.69
CA GLY A 270 -3.86 -17.54 -0.18
C GLY A 270 -3.21 -16.84 1.02
N PHE A 271 -2.60 -17.57 1.93
CA PHE A 271 -1.78 -17.00 3.00
C PHE A 271 -0.61 -17.91 3.40
N GLY A 272 0.43 -17.34 3.99
CA GLY A 272 1.53 -18.12 4.55
C GLY A 272 2.58 -17.30 5.29
N SER A 273 3.40 -18.00 6.06
CA SER A 273 4.51 -17.44 6.84
C SER A 273 5.79 -18.28 6.69
N CYS A 274 6.90 -17.78 7.24
CA CYS A 274 8.13 -18.54 7.42
C CYS A 274 8.74 -19.02 6.09
N ILE A 275 9.08 -18.05 5.25
CA ILE A 275 9.83 -18.24 4.00
C ILE A 275 11.29 -17.83 4.16
N LYS A 276 12.16 -18.84 4.26
CA LYS A 276 13.59 -18.70 4.23
C LYS A 276 14.08 -18.40 2.83
N GLN A 277 14.43 -17.15 2.61
CA GLN A 277 14.82 -16.58 1.33
C GLN A 277 16.00 -17.30 0.67
N GLN A 278 16.96 -17.83 1.41
CA GLN A 278 18.08 -18.59 0.85
C GLN A 278 17.72 -20.03 0.45
N ASN A 279 16.62 -20.59 0.99
CA ASN A 279 16.18 -21.94 0.65
C ASN A 279 15.43 -21.94 -0.71
N PRO A 280 15.38 -23.10 -1.41
CA PRO A 280 14.36 -23.34 -2.43
C PRO A 280 12.96 -23.10 -1.86
N ALA A 281 12.06 -22.55 -2.66
CA ALA A 281 10.64 -22.36 -2.30
C ALA A 281 9.74 -23.01 -3.38
N PRO A 282 9.77 -24.35 -3.51
CA PRO A 282 9.01 -25.04 -4.55
C PRO A 282 7.51 -24.74 -4.49
N LEU A 283 6.96 -24.57 -3.28
CA LEU A 283 5.55 -24.27 -3.00
C LEU A 283 4.94 -23.10 -3.81
N PHE A 284 5.75 -22.20 -4.37
CA PHE A 284 5.26 -21.21 -5.33
C PHE A 284 4.55 -21.84 -6.54
N SER A 285 4.87 -23.07 -6.96
CA SER A 285 4.08 -23.77 -8.01
C SER A 285 2.63 -23.97 -7.60
N ASP A 286 2.41 -24.35 -6.35
CA ASP A 286 1.10 -24.76 -5.84
C ASP A 286 0.28 -23.55 -5.40
N ILE A 287 0.94 -22.50 -4.87
CA ILE A 287 0.35 -21.18 -4.67
C ILE A 287 -0.11 -20.59 -6.01
N LEU A 288 0.72 -20.61 -7.06
CA LEU A 288 0.33 -20.10 -8.40
C LEU A 288 -0.75 -20.97 -9.06
N LYS A 289 -0.78 -22.28 -8.80
CA LYS A 289 -1.82 -23.20 -9.29
C LYS A 289 -3.16 -23.03 -8.56
N TYR A 290 -3.15 -22.56 -7.33
CA TYR A 290 -4.36 -22.16 -6.60
C TYR A 290 -5.00 -20.87 -7.16
N ASP A 291 -4.23 -20.10 -7.94
CA ASP A 291 -4.70 -18.87 -8.61
C ASP A 291 -5.33 -17.86 -7.61
N PRO A 292 -4.66 -17.49 -6.50
CA PRO A 292 -5.21 -16.59 -5.50
C PRO A 292 -5.43 -15.19 -6.08
N GLU A 293 -6.60 -14.62 -5.84
CA GLU A 293 -6.88 -13.22 -6.18
C GLU A 293 -6.13 -12.27 -5.23
N LEU A 294 -5.96 -12.74 -3.98
CA LEU A 294 -5.25 -12.07 -2.90
C LEU A 294 -4.29 -13.06 -2.21
N PHE A 295 -3.03 -12.69 -2.02
CA PHE A 295 -2.08 -13.45 -1.20
C PHE A 295 -1.59 -12.64 0.01
N LEU A 296 -1.61 -13.26 1.19
CA LEU A 296 -1.24 -12.66 2.46
C LEU A 296 0.07 -13.24 3.01
N TYR A 297 1.12 -12.43 2.99
CA TYR A 297 2.37 -12.68 3.70
C TYR A 297 2.23 -12.25 5.16
N ILE A 298 2.08 -13.21 6.07
CA ILE A 298 1.68 -12.90 7.46
C ILE A 298 2.80 -12.96 8.49
N GLY A 299 4.05 -13.25 8.08
CA GLY A 299 5.20 -13.23 8.99
C GLY A 299 6.39 -14.05 8.50
N ASP A 300 7.58 -13.79 9.05
CA ASP A 300 8.86 -14.39 8.68
C ASP A 300 9.09 -14.39 7.16
N ASN A 301 8.96 -13.21 6.58
CA ASN A 301 9.08 -13.03 5.14
C ASN A 301 10.55 -13.10 4.67
N ILE A 302 11.48 -12.81 5.59
CA ILE A 302 12.91 -13.11 5.48
C ILE A 302 13.46 -13.44 6.87
N TYR A 303 14.48 -14.29 6.92
CA TYR A 303 15.24 -14.56 8.15
C TYR A 303 16.30 -13.48 8.34
N GLY A 304 15.86 -12.30 8.82
CA GLY A 304 16.55 -11.00 8.80
C GLY A 304 17.64 -10.85 9.87
N ASP A 305 17.31 -11.07 11.15
CA ASP A 305 18.24 -11.26 12.28
C ASP A 305 19.51 -10.37 12.26
N SER A 306 19.33 -9.05 12.21
CA SER A 306 20.45 -8.11 12.18
C SER A 306 20.03 -6.70 12.58
N GLU A 307 20.94 -5.98 13.25
CA GLU A 307 20.86 -4.51 13.35
C GLU A 307 21.41 -3.82 12.08
N ASP A 308 21.98 -4.56 11.11
CA ASP A 308 22.42 -4.00 9.83
C ASP A 308 21.30 -4.04 8.77
N MET A 309 20.89 -2.83 8.35
CA MET A 309 19.87 -2.62 7.33
C MET A 309 20.34 -2.99 5.92
N ALA A 310 21.65 -3.07 5.66
CA ALA A 310 22.18 -3.64 4.42
C ALA A 310 21.93 -5.16 4.36
N VAL A 311 22.03 -5.86 5.50
CA VAL A 311 21.75 -7.30 5.59
C VAL A 311 20.26 -7.58 5.37
N LEU A 312 19.35 -6.85 6.02
CA LEU A 312 17.90 -6.97 5.76
C LEU A 312 17.57 -6.67 4.29
N ARG A 313 18.10 -5.56 3.73
CA ARG A 313 17.90 -5.19 2.31
C ARG A 313 18.39 -6.29 1.35
N ALA A 314 19.56 -6.88 1.60
CA ALA A 314 20.10 -7.96 0.78
C ALA A 314 19.24 -9.24 0.87
N LYS A 315 18.71 -9.56 2.06
CA LYS A 315 17.81 -10.70 2.26
C LYS A 315 16.46 -10.50 1.56
N TYR A 316 15.86 -9.31 1.64
CA TYR A 316 14.67 -8.94 0.87
C TYR A 316 14.91 -9.04 -0.64
N LYS A 317 16.06 -8.56 -1.14
CA LYS A 317 16.46 -8.72 -2.55
C LYS A 317 16.46 -10.20 -2.98
N VAL A 318 16.97 -11.12 -2.16
CA VAL A 318 16.97 -12.57 -2.46
C VAL A 318 15.56 -13.16 -2.52
N LEU A 319 14.58 -12.66 -1.75
CA LEU A 319 13.17 -13.02 -1.93
C LEU A 319 12.62 -12.46 -3.25
N GLY A 320 12.81 -11.17 -3.51
CA GLY A 320 12.39 -10.48 -4.73
C GLY A 320 13.05 -10.97 -6.03
N GLU A 321 14.08 -11.82 -5.95
CA GLU A 321 14.72 -12.49 -7.08
C GLU A 321 14.17 -13.90 -7.35
N LYS A 322 13.27 -14.43 -6.52
CA LYS A 322 12.57 -15.69 -6.80
C LYS A 322 11.53 -15.49 -7.90
N ALA A 323 11.65 -16.26 -8.99
CA ALA A 323 10.69 -16.20 -10.10
C ALA A 323 9.24 -16.50 -9.68
N GLY A 324 9.02 -17.37 -8.69
CA GLY A 324 7.69 -17.64 -8.13
C GLY A 324 7.09 -16.46 -7.36
N PHE A 325 7.92 -15.69 -6.65
CA PHE A 325 7.50 -14.48 -5.93
C PHE A 325 7.06 -13.38 -6.91
N ARG A 326 7.87 -13.13 -7.95
CA ARG A 326 7.52 -12.16 -9.01
C ARG A 326 6.22 -12.51 -9.71
N LYS A 327 6.07 -13.76 -10.16
CA LYS A 327 4.82 -14.24 -10.76
C LYS A 327 3.60 -14.06 -9.87
N LEU A 328 3.76 -14.23 -8.55
CA LEU A 328 2.67 -14.02 -7.60
C LEU A 328 2.31 -12.53 -7.44
N GLN A 329 3.29 -11.63 -7.50
CA GLN A 329 3.05 -10.17 -7.58
C GLN A 329 2.47 -9.73 -8.94
N GLU A 330 2.72 -10.49 -10.01
CA GLU A 330 2.18 -10.27 -11.35
C GLU A 330 0.73 -10.79 -11.49
N SER A 331 0.33 -11.83 -10.74
CA SER A 331 -0.97 -12.49 -10.88
C SER A 331 -1.98 -12.21 -9.75
N ALA A 332 -1.53 -11.76 -8.58
CA ALA A 332 -2.37 -11.59 -7.39
C ALA A 332 -2.11 -10.25 -6.71
N VAL A 333 -3.10 -9.72 -5.99
CA VAL A 333 -2.85 -8.65 -5.02
C VAL A 333 -2.06 -9.24 -3.86
N VAL A 334 -0.86 -8.70 -3.59
CA VAL A 334 -0.02 -9.16 -2.49
C VAL A 334 -0.07 -8.15 -1.36
N LEU A 335 -0.50 -8.57 -0.17
CA LEU A 335 -0.44 -7.80 1.07
C LEU A 335 0.48 -8.49 2.08
N ALA A 336 1.10 -7.71 2.96
CA ALA A 336 2.07 -8.24 3.92
C ALA A 336 2.00 -7.58 5.31
N THR A 337 2.32 -8.34 6.35
CA THR A 337 2.84 -7.89 7.66
C THR A 337 4.10 -8.71 8.00
N TRP A 338 4.93 -8.24 8.93
CA TRP A 338 6.16 -8.93 9.34
C TRP A 338 5.96 -9.88 10.54
N ASP A 339 6.98 -10.70 10.81
CA ASP A 339 7.23 -11.19 12.17
C ASP A 339 8.60 -10.77 12.69
N ASP A 340 9.09 -11.34 13.79
CA ASP A 340 10.35 -10.97 14.45
C ASP A 340 11.56 -11.07 13.52
N HIS A 341 11.65 -12.12 12.71
CA HIS A 341 12.80 -12.30 11.84
C HIS A 341 12.91 -11.22 10.75
N ASP A 342 11.79 -10.77 10.14
CA ASP A 342 11.80 -9.69 9.12
C ASP A 342 11.54 -8.27 9.66
N TYR A 343 11.08 -8.16 10.91
CA TYR A 343 11.25 -7.00 11.78
C TYR A 343 12.73 -6.75 12.12
N GLY A 344 13.53 -7.82 12.21
CA GLY A 344 14.99 -7.77 12.23
C GLY A 344 15.69 -8.35 13.47
N VAL A 345 14.96 -8.92 14.43
CA VAL A 345 15.55 -9.64 15.58
C VAL A 345 14.58 -10.65 16.19
N ASN A 346 15.02 -11.90 16.34
CA ASN A 346 14.29 -13.01 16.97
C ASN A 346 13.63 -12.62 18.31
N ASP A 347 12.37 -13.01 18.51
CA ASP A 347 11.45 -12.61 19.60
C ASP A 347 11.32 -11.08 19.81
N GLY A 348 11.50 -10.30 18.74
CA GLY A 348 11.59 -8.83 18.80
C GLY A 348 10.38 -8.12 19.39
N GLY A 349 10.62 -6.92 19.91
CA GLY A 349 9.62 -6.03 20.49
C GLY A 349 10.00 -4.55 20.38
N ALA A 350 9.34 -3.68 21.13
CA ALA A 350 9.53 -2.23 21.12
C ALA A 350 10.95 -1.76 21.49
N GLY A 351 11.74 -2.60 22.17
CA GLY A 351 13.14 -2.35 22.50
C GLY A 351 14.12 -2.42 21.32
N TYR A 352 13.71 -2.99 20.17
CA TYR A 352 14.57 -3.09 18.99
C TYR A 352 14.82 -1.71 18.36
N LYS A 353 16.11 -1.30 18.35
CA LYS A 353 16.52 0.06 17.99
C LYS A 353 16.25 0.40 16.52
N GLN A 354 16.41 -0.56 15.61
CA GLN A 354 16.32 -0.36 14.17
C GLN A 354 14.90 -0.51 13.62
N ARG A 355 13.85 -0.60 14.46
CA ARG A 355 12.46 -0.79 14.02
C ARG A 355 11.96 0.24 13.02
N VAL A 356 12.41 1.50 13.11
CA VAL A 356 12.07 2.58 12.16
C VAL A 356 12.70 2.32 10.78
N ALA A 357 13.99 1.96 10.75
CA ALA A 357 14.70 1.67 9.50
C ALA A 357 14.21 0.36 8.86
N SER A 358 13.86 -0.63 9.68
CA SER A 358 13.24 -1.89 9.23
C SER A 358 11.85 -1.65 8.65
N GLN A 359 11.04 -0.75 9.26
CA GLN A 359 9.75 -0.32 8.70
C GLN A 359 9.91 0.35 7.33
N GLN A 360 10.94 1.19 7.16
CA GLN A 360 11.26 1.82 5.88
C GLN A 360 11.69 0.79 4.82
N LEU A 361 12.49 -0.22 5.20
CA LEU A 361 12.85 -1.33 4.31
C LEU A 361 11.63 -2.18 3.92
N PHE A 362 10.78 -2.54 4.88
CA PHE A 362 9.55 -3.29 4.67
C PHE A 362 8.64 -2.56 3.66
N SER A 363 8.36 -1.29 3.92
CA SER A 363 7.53 -0.44 3.04
C SER A 363 8.19 -0.16 1.68
N GLN A 364 9.51 -0.31 1.56
CA GLN A 364 10.20 -0.23 0.27
C GLN A 364 10.11 -1.56 -0.50
N PHE A 365 10.31 -2.70 0.16
CA PHE A 365 10.30 -4.02 -0.47
C PHE A 365 8.90 -4.44 -0.94
N TRP A 366 7.89 -4.26 -0.08
CA TRP A 366 6.49 -4.54 -0.42
C TRP A 366 5.84 -3.50 -1.34
N ASN A 367 6.64 -2.53 -1.82
CA ASN A 367 6.23 -1.54 -2.82
C ASN A 367 5.00 -0.70 -2.40
N ASP A 368 4.88 -0.40 -1.10
CA ASP A 368 3.74 0.33 -0.51
C ASP A 368 3.38 1.57 -1.33
N VAL A 369 2.09 1.75 -1.62
CA VAL A 369 1.57 2.93 -2.32
C VAL A 369 2.00 4.25 -1.64
N PRO A 370 2.08 5.38 -2.38
CA PRO A 370 2.67 6.60 -1.85
C PRO A 370 1.96 7.16 -0.62
N ASP A 371 0.63 6.98 -0.54
CA ASP A 371 -0.22 7.35 0.60
C ASP A 371 -0.56 6.19 1.55
N SER A 372 0.24 5.11 1.55
CA SER A 372 0.11 4.02 2.52
C SER A 372 0.19 4.57 3.95
N PRO A 373 -0.75 4.21 4.85
CA PRO A 373 -0.69 4.57 6.27
C PRO A 373 0.64 4.17 6.92
N ARG A 374 1.30 3.10 6.44
CA ARG A 374 2.58 2.58 6.92
C ARG A 374 3.77 3.49 6.60
N ARG A 375 3.58 4.47 5.72
CA ARG A 375 4.54 5.57 5.46
C ARG A 375 4.30 6.80 6.34
N ALA A 376 3.19 6.86 7.08
CA ALA A 376 2.78 8.03 7.88
C ALA A 376 2.69 7.78 9.40
N ARG A 377 2.74 6.52 9.85
CA ARG A 377 2.66 6.13 11.27
C ARG A 377 3.74 5.12 11.65
N ALA A 378 3.99 4.96 12.94
CA ALA A 378 4.78 3.84 13.47
C ALA A 378 4.06 2.49 13.23
N GLY A 379 4.81 1.45 12.86
CA GLY A 379 4.33 0.07 12.67
C GLY A 379 3.75 -0.24 11.28
N VAL A 380 3.82 -1.51 10.87
CA VAL A 380 3.42 -2.01 9.52
C VAL A 380 1.99 -2.58 9.45
N TYR A 381 1.19 -2.37 10.49
CA TYR A 381 -0.23 -2.75 10.47
C TYR A 381 -0.99 -1.96 9.39
N ASP A 382 -1.97 -2.58 8.75
CA ASP A 382 -2.81 -1.95 7.71
C ASP A 382 -4.14 -2.68 7.52
N ALA A 383 -5.10 -2.08 6.82
CA ALA A 383 -6.39 -2.71 6.54
C ALA A 383 -6.96 -2.30 5.18
N HIS A 384 -7.61 -3.27 4.52
CA HIS A 384 -8.18 -3.16 3.19
C HIS A 384 -9.60 -3.73 3.18
N VAL A 385 -10.46 -3.22 2.29
CA VAL A 385 -11.79 -3.78 2.04
C VAL A 385 -11.92 -4.07 0.55
N PHE A 386 -12.29 -5.31 0.25
CA PHE A 386 -12.62 -5.82 -1.08
C PHE A 386 -14.12 -6.14 -1.12
N GLY A 387 -14.71 -6.19 -2.30
CA GLY A 387 -16.11 -6.61 -2.53
C GLY A 387 -17.15 -5.48 -2.52
N PRO A 388 -18.29 -5.67 -3.23
CA PRO A 388 -19.44 -4.77 -3.13
C PRO A 388 -20.18 -4.98 -1.80
N PRO A 389 -20.98 -4.01 -1.32
CA PRO A 389 -21.78 -4.16 -0.10
C PRO A 389 -22.68 -5.41 -0.14
N GLY A 390 -22.58 -6.27 0.87
CA GLY A 390 -23.23 -7.58 0.93
C GLY A 390 -22.28 -8.75 0.62
N GLN A 391 -21.12 -8.48 0.02
CA GLN A 391 -20.07 -9.46 -0.27
C GLN A 391 -18.67 -8.91 0.08
N ARG A 392 -18.57 -8.08 1.13
CA ARG A 392 -17.30 -7.44 1.51
C ARG A 392 -16.41 -8.34 2.34
N VAL A 393 -15.14 -8.43 1.95
CA VAL A 393 -14.06 -9.01 2.75
C VAL A 393 -13.15 -7.89 3.23
N GLN A 394 -13.07 -7.71 4.55
CA GLN A 394 -12.08 -6.84 5.18
C GLN A 394 -10.85 -7.64 5.59
N ILE A 395 -9.68 -7.20 5.18
CA ILE A 395 -8.39 -7.70 5.64
C ILE A 395 -7.85 -6.74 6.69
N ILE A 396 -7.43 -7.26 7.84
CA ILE A 396 -6.83 -6.51 8.95
C ILE A 396 -5.47 -7.13 9.26
N LEU A 397 -4.40 -6.46 8.85
CA LEU A 397 -3.02 -6.89 9.07
C LEU A 397 -2.53 -6.30 10.40
N LEU A 398 -2.21 -7.15 11.37
CA LEU A 398 -1.62 -6.72 12.63
C LEU A 398 -0.09 -6.76 12.56
N ASP A 399 0.52 -5.69 13.07
CA ASP A 399 1.89 -5.68 13.55
C ASP A 399 1.87 -6.16 15.01
N THR A 400 2.59 -7.22 15.35
CA THR A 400 2.71 -7.70 16.75
C THR A 400 4.12 -7.50 17.31
N ARG A 401 4.96 -6.66 16.67
CA ARG A 401 6.37 -6.47 17.01
C ARG A 401 6.70 -5.03 17.41
N TYR A 402 6.29 -4.04 16.61
CA TYR A 402 6.79 -2.66 16.74
C TYR A 402 6.52 -2.02 18.12
N PHE A 403 5.37 -2.33 18.73
CA PHE A 403 4.94 -1.78 20.01
C PHE A 403 5.07 -2.74 21.19
N ARG A 404 5.41 -4.01 20.93
CA ARG A 404 5.25 -5.08 21.89
C ARG A 404 6.22 -4.96 23.07
N SER A 405 5.72 -5.13 24.29
CA SER A 405 6.54 -5.24 25.50
C SER A 405 7.40 -6.51 25.50
N ASP A 406 8.51 -6.49 26.24
CA ASP A 406 9.40 -7.65 26.35
C ASP A 406 8.68 -8.87 26.96
N LEU A 407 8.94 -10.05 26.39
CA LEU A 407 8.35 -11.29 26.85
C LEU A 407 9.03 -11.82 28.11
N LYS A 408 8.23 -12.25 29.08
CA LYS A 408 8.68 -12.89 30.33
C LYS A 408 9.26 -14.27 30.04
N LYS A 409 10.58 -14.39 30.24
CA LYS A 409 11.38 -15.62 30.10
C LYS A 409 11.60 -16.25 31.48
N ALA A 410 11.51 -17.58 31.58
CA ALA A 410 11.93 -18.35 32.74
C ALA A 410 12.54 -19.70 32.29
N GLU A 411 12.51 -20.73 33.13
CA GLU A 411 13.06 -22.05 32.80
C GLU A 411 12.45 -22.63 31.50
N ARG A 412 13.29 -23.26 30.67
CA ARG A 412 12.85 -23.73 29.35
C ARG A 412 11.98 -24.98 29.47
N ARG A 413 10.70 -24.84 29.15
CA ARG A 413 9.72 -25.94 29.05
C ARG A 413 9.50 -26.40 27.60
N VAL A 414 8.57 -27.32 27.39
CA VAL A 414 8.18 -27.81 26.06
C VAL A 414 7.82 -26.62 25.16
N GLY A 415 8.44 -26.57 23.98
CA GLY A 415 8.40 -25.43 23.07
C GLY A 415 9.50 -24.40 23.34
N GLY A 416 9.54 -23.78 24.52
CA GLY A 416 10.44 -22.67 24.80
C GLY A 416 10.40 -22.09 26.22
N PRO A 417 10.99 -20.89 26.42
CA PRO A 417 11.19 -20.28 27.72
C PRO A 417 10.04 -19.35 28.16
N TYR A 418 8.93 -19.26 27.41
CA TYR A 418 7.93 -18.21 27.59
C TYR A 418 6.84 -18.53 28.60
N TYR A 419 6.44 -17.50 29.35
CA TYR A 419 5.42 -17.52 30.40
C TYR A 419 4.52 -16.28 30.31
N PRO A 420 3.26 -16.36 30.77
CA PRO A 420 2.36 -15.21 30.83
C PRO A 420 2.93 -14.05 31.66
N ASN A 421 2.88 -12.84 31.09
CA ASN A 421 3.17 -11.60 31.77
C ASN A 421 1.86 -10.86 32.09
N ASP A 422 1.48 -10.87 33.36
CA ASP A 422 0.22 -10.31 33.86
C ASP A 422 0.32 -8.83 34.25
N ASP A 423 1.42 -8.16 33.87
CA ASP A 423 1.62 -6.72 34.05
C ASP A 423 0.60 -5.92 33.21
N PRO A 424 -0.25 -5.08 33.83
CA PRO A 424 -1.25 -4.28 33.11
C PRO A 424 -0.65 -3.15 32.25
N GLN A 425 0.65 -2.90 32.31
CA GLN A 425 1.37 -2.02 31.38
C GLN A 425 1.96 -2.76 30.17
N ALA A 426 2.02 -4.08 30.19
CA ALA A 426 2.52 -4.86 29.06
C ALA A 426 1.52 -4.85 27.90
N THR A 427 2.00 -4.60 26.68
CA THR A 427 1.15 -4.43 25.49
C THR A 427 1.63 -5.24 24.30
N MET A 428 0.68 -5.71 23.47
CA MET A 428 0.95 -6.36 22.19
C MET A 428 1.01 -5.33 21.05
N LEU A 429 -0.06 -4.53 20.91
CA LEU A 429 -0.25 -3.60 19.80
C LEU A 429 0.08 -2.14 20.16
N GLY A 430 0.19 -1.79 21.44
CA GLY A 430 0.31 -0.40 21.89
C GLY A 430 -0.96 0.43 21.66
N ALA A 431 -1.04 1.59 22.32
CA ALA A 431 -2.26 2.40 22.36
C ALA A 431 -2.73 2.89 20.97
N ALA A 432 -1.81 3.19 20.05
CA ALA A 432 -2.13 3.71 18.72
C ALA A 432 -2.82 2.67 17.84
N GLN A 433 -2.23 1.48 17.72
CA GLN A 433 -2.79 0.39 16.91
C GLN A 433 -4.05 -0.20 17.55
N TRP A 434 -4.17 -0.24 18.89
CA TRP A 434 -5.44 -0.59 19.54
C TRP A 434 -6.57 0.38 19.20
N LYS A 435 -6.31 1.69 19.20
CA LYS A 435 -7.30 2.70 18.80
C LYS A 435 -7.69 2.55 17.33
N TRP A 436 -6.71 2.29 16.46
CA TRP A 436 -6.94 2.02 15.04
C TRP A 436 -7.74 0.72 14.81
N LEU A 437 -7.43 -0.37 15.51
CA LEU A 437 -8.16 -1.64 15.41
C LEU A 437 -9.61 -1.46 15.87
N GLU A 438 -9.86 -0.70 16.94
CA GLU A 438 -11.21 -0.33 17.37
C GLU A 438 -11.97 0.52 16.31
N GLN A 439 -11.27 1.22 15.43
CA GLN A 439 -11.87 1.90 14.26
C GLN A 439 -12.11 0.93 13.10
N GLN A 440 -11.13 0.06 12.78
CA GLN A 440 -11.25 -0.92 11.68
C GLN A 440 -12.39 -1.92 11.91
N LEU A 441 -12.57 -2.38 13.15
CA LEU A 441 -13.65 -3.29 13.52
C LEU A 441 -15.06 -2.67 13.46
N ARG A 442 -15.17 -1.37 13.15
CA ARG A 442 -16.43 -0.67 12.83
C ARG A 442 -16.59 -0.36 11.34
N VAL A 443 -15.61 -0.66 10.49
CA VAL A 443 -15.74 -0.52 9.03
C VAL A 443 -16.75 -1.55 8.53
N PRO A 444 -17.73 -1.16 7.69
CA PRO A 444 -18.69 -2.10 7.12
C PRO A 444 -18.02 -3.17 6.27
N ALA A 445 -18.22 -4.43 6.66
CA ALA A 445 -17.75 -5.63 6.00
C ALA A 445 -18.58 -6.83 6.46
N GLU A 446 -18.68 -7.84 5.61
CA GLU A 446 -19.42 -9.08 5.89
C GLU A 446 -18.48 -10.13 6.48
N ILE A 447 -17.33 -10.36 5.84
CA ILE A 447 -16.23 -11.21 6.34
C ILE A 447 -15.08 -10.31 6.84
N ARG A 448 -14.42 -10.70 7.95
CA ARG A 448 -13.26 -10.02 8.52
C ARG A 448 -12.12 -11.01 8.78
N LEU A 449 -11.03 -10.88 8.04
CA LEU A 449 -9.84 -11.70 8.19
C LEU A 449 -8.76 -10.91 8.96
N VAL A 450 -8.46 -11.32 10.19
CA VAL A 450 -7.39 -10.75 11.00
C VAL A 450 -6.12 -11.58 10.82
N ALA A 451 -5.10 -11.02 10.19
CA ALA A 451 -3.77 -11.61 10.16
C ALA A 451 -2.97 -11.19 11.39
N SER A 452 -2.56 -12.16 12.21
CA SER A 452 -1.67 -11.98 13.35
C SER A 452 -0.45 -12.85 13.14
N SER A 453 0.75 -12.27 13.10
CA SER A 453 1.96 -13.02 12.77
C SER A 453 2.20 -14.21 13.73
N ILE A 454 1.99 -13.98 15.04
CA ILE A 454 1.97 -15.02 16.07
C ILE A 454 0.54 -15.51 16.41
N GLN A 455 0.43 -16.75 16.87
CA GLN A 455 -0.83 -17.41 17.28
C GLN A 455 -1.62 -16.62 18.34
N LEU A 456 -2.94 -16.44 18.13
CA LEU A 456 -3.83 -15.63 18.96
C LEU A 456 -4.71 -16.46 19.89
N VAL A 457 -5.43 -17.45 19.35
CA VAL A 457 -6.28 -18.35 20.13
C VAL A 457 -5.43 -19.39 20.88
N PRO A 458 -4.45 -20.10 20.27
CA PRO A 458 -3.62 -21.08 20.98
C PRO A 458 -2.91 -20.53 22.23
N THR A 459 -2.94 -21.29 23.32
CA THR A 459 -2.24 -20.97 24.58
C THR A 459 -0.97 -21.82 24.73
N ALA A 460 -0.16 -21.90 23.68
CA ALA A 460 0.95 -22.84 23.55
C ALA A 460 2.05 -22.61 24.60
N ALA A 461 2.12 -23.52 25.59
CA ALA A 461 2.73 -23.27 26.90
C ALA A 461 4.08 -22.52 26.91
N GLY A 462 5.10 -22.99 26.17
CA GLY A 462 6.45 -22.41 26.23
C GLY A 462 6.83 -21.46 25.09
N GLN A 463 5.95 -21.19 24.12
CA GLN A 463 6.31 -20.51 22.88
C GLN A 463 5.65 -19.13 22.75
N GLU A 464 6.05 -18.41 21.71
CA GLU A 464 5.55 -17.09 21.40
C GLU A 464 4.09 -17.15 20.94
N THR A 465 3.21 -16.39 21.60
CA THR A 465 1.75 -16.35 21.36
C THR A 465 1.15 -15.11 22.02
N TRP A 466 -0.08 -14.76 21.67
CA TRP A 466 -0.87 -13.79 22.47
C TRP A 466 -1.10 -14.23 23.92
N ALA A 467 -1.02 -15.53 24.22
CA ALA A 467 -1.13 -16.04 25.59
C ALA A 467 0.08 -15.68 26.48
N ASN A 468 1.18 -15.15 25.92
CA ASN A 468 2.24 -14.56 26.73
C ASN A 468 1.84 -13.18 27.31
N LEU A 469 0.85 -12.49 26.71
CA LEU A 469 0.30 -11.21 27.16
C LEU A 469 -1.23 -11.36 27.39
N PRO A 470 -1.65 -12.15 28.41
CA PRO A 470 -3.04 -12.59 28.56
C PRO A 470 -4.05 -11.44 28.63
N LEU A 471 -3.70 -10.32 29.27
CA LEU A 471 -4.57 -9.15 29.36
C LEU A 471 -4.88 -8.52 27.98
N GLU A 472 -3.91 -8.53 27.06
CA GLU A 472 -4.06 -8.02 25.70
C GLU A 472 -4.82 -9.02 24.80
N ARG A 473 -4.66 -10.34 25.02
CA ARG A 473 -5.51 -11.37 24.41
C ARG A 473 -6.96 -11.21 24.84
N THR A 474 -7.23 -11.05 26.14
CA THR A 474 -8.58 -10.78 26.67
C THR A 474 -9.14 -9.45 26.15
N ARG A 475 -8.29 -8.43 25.95
CA ARG A 475 -8.67 -7.15 25.33
C ARG A 475 -9.09 -7.31 23.86
N PHE A 476 -8.47 -8.21 23.11
CA PHE A 476 -8.90 -8.54 21.74
C PHE A 476 -10.33 -9.10 21.73
N MET A 477 -10.59 -10.15 22.53
CA MET A 477 -11.91 -10.79 22.61
C MET A 477 -13.00 -9.79 23.01
N LYS A 478 -12.72 -8.98 24.05
CA LYS A 478 -13.61 -7.91 24.52
C LYS A 478 -13.81 -6.81 23.48
N LEU A 479 -12.83 -6.53 22.62
CA LEU A 479 -12.98 -5.54 21.56
C LEU A 479 -13.89 -6.03 20.42
N VAL A 480 -13.79 -7.30 20.02
CA VAL A 480 -14.70 -7.93 19.03
C VAL A 480 -16.16 -7.83 19.53
N ALA A 481 -16.40 -8.18 20.81
CA ALA A 481 -17.71 -8.02 21.43
C ALA A 481 -18.17 -6.55 21.52
N LYS A 482 -17.30 -5.63 21.97
CA LYS A 482 -17.59 -4.18 22.10
C LYS A 482 -17.96 -3.53 20.77
N THR A 483 -17.33 -3.97 19.67
CA THR A 483 -17.55 -3.42 18.33
C THR A 483 -18.66 -4.11 17.55
N LYS A 484 -19.13 -5.28 18.01
CA LYS A 484 -20.05 -6.18 17.27
C LYS A 484 -19.50 -6.56 15.89
N ALA A 485 -18.19 -6.81 15.83
CA ALA A 485 -17.48 -7.12 14.60
C ALA A 485 -17.72 -8.59 14.20
N ASN A 486 -18.91 -8.87 13.66
CA ASN A 486 -19.30 -10.18 13.14
C ASN A 486 -18.42 -10.62 11.95
N GLY A 487 -18.50 -11.90 11.58
CA GLY A 487 -17.77 -12.44 10.43
C GLY A 487 -16.26 -12.53 10.63
N LEU A 488 -15.76 -12.40 11.87
CA LEU A 488 -14.33 -12.29 12.15
C LEU A 488 -13.69 -13.63 12.51
N PHE A 489 -12.61 -13.97 11.81
CA PHE A 489 -11.70 -15.05 12.16
C PHE A 489 -10.23 -14.64 11.98
N VAL A 490 -9.31 -15.43 12.52
CA VAL A 490 -7.87 -15.15 12.57
C VAL A 490 -7.09 -16.14 11.70
N ILE A 491 -5.98 -15.67 11.11
CA ILE A 491 -4.91 -16.51 10.54
C ILE A 491 -3.57 -16.17 11.20
N SER A 492 -2.69 -17.15 11.34
CA SER A 492 -1.38 -16.95 12.00
C SER A 492 -0.18 -17.71 11.40
N GLY A 493 1.02 -17.25 11.72
CA GLY A 493 2.33 -17.78 11.32
C GLY A 493 3.16 -18.33 12.49
N ASP A 494 4.45 -17.94 12.57
CA ASP A 494 5.50 -18.30 13.56
C ASP A 494 5.88 -19.80 13.67
N ARG A 495 4.91 -20.72 13.71
CA ARG A 495 5.12 -22.04 14.32
C ARG A 495 6.07 -22.99 13.60
N HIS A 496 6.22 -22.85 12.29
CA HIS A 496 6.74 -23.87 11.38
C HIS A 496 5.93 -25.19 11.33
N TRP A 497 4.70 -25.18 11.86
CA TRP A 497 3.68 -26.22 11.64
C TRP A 497 2.28 -25.57 11.56
N SER A 498 1.32 -26.26 10.95
CA SER A 498 -0.08 -25.81 10.89
C SER A 498 -0.92 -26.43 12.02
N ASP A 499 -1.74 -25.61 12.66
CA ASP A 499 -2.63 -25.97 13.76
C ASP A 499 -3.93 -25.16 13.61
N PHE A 500 -5.07 -25.81 13.72
CA PHE A 500 -6.39 -25.17 13.60
C PHE A 500 -7.00 -25.08 14.99
N SER A 501 -7.43 -23.89 15.41
CA SER A 501 -7.92 -23.65 16.77
C SER A 501 -9.22 -22.85 16.80
N ARG A 502 -9.99 -23.05 17.88
CA ARG A 502 -11.28 -22.41 18.11
C ARG A 502 -11.49 -22.15 19.61
N THR A 503 -11.92 -20.95 19.97
CA THR A 503 -12.42 -20.64 21.32
C THR A 503 -13.86 -20.15 21.28
N THR A 504 -14.64 -20.51 22.30
CA THR A 504 -15.96 -19.93 22.60
C THR A 504 -15.96 -19.17 23.93
N MET A 505 -14.82 -19.06 24.60
CA MET A 505 -14.67 -18.35 25.88
C MET A 505 -14.36 -16.87 25.64
N ASP A 506 -15.04 -15.98 26.37
CA ASP A 506 -14.93 -14.51 26.31
C ASP A 506 -15.21 -13.86 24.94
N VAL A 507 -15.76 -14.62 23.98
CA VAL A 507 -16.08 -14.18 22.61
C VAL A 507 -17.58 -14.29 22.32
N PRO A 508 -18.16 -13.44 21.45
CA PRO A 508 -19.61 -13.41 21.20
C PRO A 508 -20.14 -14.55 20.30
N TYR A 509 -19.24 -15.30 19.67
CA TYR A 509 -19.46 -16.45 18.79
C TYR A 509 -18.12 -17.22 18.67
N PRO A 510 -18.05 -18.42 18.06
CA PRO A 510 -16.80 -19.17 17.94
C PRO A 510 -15.71 -18.40 17.18
N LEU A 511 -14.63 -18.02 17.86
CA LEU A 511 -13.47 -17.39 17.23
C LEU A 511 -12.48 -18.47 16.78
N TYR A 512 -12.30 -18.58 15.46
CA TYR A 512 -11.31 -19.44 14.84
C TYR A 512 -9.95 -18.76 14.66
N ASP A 513 -8.89 -19.55 14.72
CA ASP A 513 -7.51 -19.18 14.41
C ASP A 513 -6.87 -20.31 13.60
N PHE A 514 -6.53 -20.01 12.34
CA PHE A 514 -5.98 -20.96 11.40
C PHE A 514 -4.50 -20.65 11.15
N THR A 515 -3.62 -21.41 11.81
CA THR A 515 -2.17 -21.28 11.61
C THR A 515 -1.75 -21.99 10.32
N SER A 516 -1.08 -21.27 9.40
CA SER A 516 -0.33 -21.87 8.30
C SER A 516 1.14 -21.47 8.43
N SER A 517 1.97 -22.48 8.67
CA SER A 517 3.42 -22.33 8.73
C SER A 517 4.08 -23.70 8.51
N SER A 518 5.23 -23.85 7.86
CA SER A 518 6.03 -22.84 7.14
C SER A 518 5.93 -23.01 5.62
N ILE A 519 6.19 -21.96 4.85
CA ILE A 519 6.39 -22.06 3.40
C ILE A 519 7.61 -22.94 3.05
N ASN A 520 8.75 -22.82 3.75
CA ASN A 520 9.95 -23.66 3.50
C ASN A 520 10.98 -23.74 4.66
N GLN A 521 10.57 -23.49 5.89
CA GLN A 521 11.43 -23.42 7.08
C GLN A 521 10.92 -24.37 8.18
N LEU A 522 11.06 -25.68 7.94
CA LEU A 522 10.56 -26.71 8.85
C LEU A 522 11.22 -26.69 10.24
N HIS A 523 10.42 -26.89 11.30
CA HIS A 523 10.97 -27.09 12.64
C HIS A 523 11.22 -28.57 12.96
N ALA A 524 12.51 -28.92 13.02
CA ALA A 524 13.01 -30.27 13.34
C ALA A 524 12.60 -30.87 14.72
N ARG A 525 11.78 -30.20 15.54
CA ARG A 525 11.30 -30.75 16.82
C ARG A 525 10.03 -31.60 16.70
N GLY A 526 9.19 -31.41 15.67
CA GLY A 526 8.06 -32.28 15.30
C GLY A 526 6.92 -32.49 16.32
N THR A 527 7.12 -32.15 17.59
CA THR A 527 6.13 -32.32 18.67
C THR A 527 5.26 -31.07 18.76
N PRO A 528 3.95 -31.14 18.47
CA PRO A 528 3.06 -30.00 18.69
C PRO A 528 3.02 -29.66 20.19
N THR A 529 3.01 -28.37 20.51
CA THR A 529 2.70 -27.93 21.87
C THR A 529 1.28 -28.31 22.25
N ASP A 530 1.07 -28.54 23.54
CA ASP A 530 -0.28 -28.60 24.08
C ASP A 530 -1.06 -27.32 23.73
N ASN A 531 -2.33 -27.50 23.37
CA ASN A 531 -3.22 -26.49 22.85
C ASN A 531 -4.67 -26.90 23.19
N PRO A 532 -5.24 -26.44 24.32
CA PRO A 532 -6.60 -26.79 24.74
C PRO A 532 -7.69 -26.16 23.86
N HIS A 533 -7.32 -25.42 22.81
CA HIS A 533 -8.24 -24.81 21.84
C HIS A 533 -8.14 -25.46 20.45
N ARG A 534 -7.36 -26.54 20.30
CA ARG A 534 -7.19 -27.25 19.03
C ARG A 534 -8.53 -27.82 18.53
N LEU A 535 -8.86 -27.51 17.27
CA LEU A 535 -10.12 -27.83 16.61
C LEU A 535 -10.08 -29.20 15.89
N LEU A 536 -8.93 -29.54 15.31
CA LEU A 536 -8.71 -30.81 14.59
C LEU A 536 -7.76 -31.70 15.39
N ASP A 537 -7.96 -33.01 15.36
CA ASP A 537 -7.16 -34.03 16.07
C ASP A 537 -5.70 -34.19 15.58
N ARG A 538 -5.23 -33.28 14.72
CA ARG A 538 -3.95 -33.34 13.99
C ARG A 538 -3.36 -31.95 13.73
N THR A 539 -2.05 -31.93 13.48
CA THR A 539 -1.26 -30.76 13.06
C THR A 539 -0.36 -31.17 11.89
N PHE A 540 0.02 -30.23 11.02
CA PHE A 540 0.81 -30.54 9.81
C PHE A 540 2.20 -29.91 9.85
N HIS A 541 3.24 -30.74 9.72
CA HIS A 541 4.65 -30.38 9.99
C HIS A 541 5.55 -30.44 8.73
N LYS A 542 4.98 -30.13 7.57
CA LYS A 542 5.70 -30.00 6.28
C LYS A 542 5.38 -28.67 5.61
N GLU A 543 6.12 -28.37 4.55
CA GLU A 543 6.00 -27.16 3.75
C GLU A 543 4.57 -26.99 3.24
N ASN A 544 3.95 -25.86 3.56
CA ASN A 544 2.55 -25.59 3.28
C ASN A 544 2.22 -24.09 3.15
N PHE A 545 1.06 -23.83 2.55
CA PHE A 545 0.36 -22.55 2.60
C PHE A 545 -1.10 -22.78 2.96
N GLY A 546 -1.77 -21.73 3.43
CA GLY A 546 -3.20 -21.72 3.70
C GLY A 546 -3.99 -21.22 2.50
N THR A 547 -5.16 -21.80 2.27
CA THR A 547 -6.18 -21.27 1.35
C THR A 547 -7.44 -20.91 2.13
N ILE A 548 -8.17 -19.91 1.62
CA ILE A 548 -9.49 -19.49 2.11
C ILE A 548 -10.37 -19.34 0.86
N ASP A 549 -11.30 -20.26 0.70
CA ASP A 549 -12.25 -20.31 -0.40
C ASP A 549 -13.62 -19.85 0.09
N ILE A 550 -14.19 -18.83 -0.56
CA ILE A 550 -15.45 -18.20 -0.16
C ILE A 550 -16.52 -18.44 -1.23
N ASP A 551 -17.51 -19.26 -0.88
CA ASP A 551 -18.67 -19.54 -1.71
C ASP A 551 -19.82 -18.58 -1.36
N TRP A 552 -20.03 -17.59 -2.24
CA TRP A 552 -21.09 -16.58 -2.15
C TRP A 552 -22.40 -17.01 -2.85
N SER A 553 -22.57 -18.27 -3.26
CA SER A 553 -23.71 -18.71 -4.08
C SER A 553 -25.04 -18.89 -3.32
N GLY A 554 -25.02 -18.88 -1.99
CA GLY A 554 -26.21 -18.97 -1.12
C GLY A 554 -26.33 -17.81 -0.15
N ASP A 555 -27.52 -17.65 0.44
CA ASP A 555 -27.88 -16.55 1.37
C ASP A 555 -27.00 -16.51 2.65
N ASP A 556 -26.37 -17.63 3.01
CA ASP A 556 -25.43 -17.76 4.12
C ASP A 556 -24.08 -18.29 3.57
N PRO A 557 -23.16 -17.38 3.18
CA PRO A 557 -21.92 -17.73 2.49
C PRO A 557 -21.08 -18.75 3.25
N LYS A 558 -20.49 -19.69 2.51
CA LYS A 558 -19.67 -20.75 3.10
C LYS A 558 -18.19 -20.43 2.92
N ILE A 559 -17.45 -20.41 4.03
CA ILE A 559 -15.99 -20.23 4.04
C ILE A 559 -15.35 -21.59 4.28
N THR A 560 -14.38 -21.96 3.45
CA THR A 560 -13.53 -23.14 3.64
C THR A 560 -12.09 -22.71 3.82
N VAL A 561 -11.47 -23.07 4.94
CA VAL A 561 -10.06 -22.79 5.22
C VAL A 561 -9.27 -24.09 5.22
N SER A 562 -8.19 -24.15 4.45
CA SER A 562 -7.43 -25.37 4.18
C SER A 562 -5.93 -25.14 4.23
N ILE A 563 -5.18 -26.23 4.46
CA ILE A 563 -3.71 -26.27 4.41
C ILE A 563 -3.29 -27.17 3.25
N VAL A 564 -2.53 -26.62 2.31
CA VAL A 564 -2.10 -27.29 1.06
C VAL A 564 -0.59 -27.48 1.06
N ASP A 565 -0.13 -28.68 0.69
CA ASP A 565 1.29 -29.05 0.68
C ASP A 565 1.98 -28.93 -0.70
N LEU A 566 3.26 -29.29 -0.75
CA LEU A 566 4.10 -29.38 -1.96
C LEU A 566 3.64 -30.39 -3.03
N ASN A 567 2.57 -31.15 -2.78
CA ASN A 567 1.96 -32.08 -3.74
C ASN A 567 0.60 -31.56 -4.23
N GLY A 568 0.18 -30.36 -3.80
CA GLY A 568 -1.16 -29.83 -4.00
C GLY A 568 -2.23 -30.60 -3.22
N GLN A 569 -1.88 -31.32 -2.15
CA GLN A 569 -2.81 -32.09 -1.33
C GLN A 569 -3.31 -31.27 -0.13
N GLN A 570 -4.62 -31.36 0.12
CA GLN A 570 -5.27 -30.73 1.27
C GLN A 570 -5.08 -31.57 2.54
N GLN A 571 -4.15 -31.16 3.40
CA GLN A 571 -3.68 -31.93 4.57
C GLN A 571 -4.49 -31.63 5.84
N MET A 572 -5.03 -30.41 5.94
CA MET A 572 -6.00 -29.98 6.95
C MET A 572 -7.08 -29.15 6.26
N SER A 573 -8.31 -29.17 6.75
CA SER A 573 -9.41 -28.35 6.24
C SER A 573 -10.51 -28.22 7.30
N HIS A 574 -11.17 -27.07 7.33
CA HIS A 574 -12.37 -26.80 8.10
C HIS A 574 -13.26 -25.87 7.28
N ALA A 575 -14.57 -26.13 7.26
CA ALA A 575 -15.54 -25.28 6.59
C ALA A 575 -16.65 -24.89 7.56
N PHE A 576 -17.09 -23.64 7.46
CA PHE A 576 -18.11 -23.03 8.30
C PHE A 576 -18.96 -22.05 7.48
N HIS A 577 -20.17 -21.78 7.93
CA HIS A 577 -21.04 -20.75 7.35
C HIS A 577 -20.80 -19.40 8.02
N LEU A 578 -21.05 -18.30 7.29
CA LEU A 578 -20.84 -16.95 7.80
C LEU A 578 -21.71 -16.66 9.04
N SER A 579 -22.93 -17.21 9.09
CA SER A 579 -23.82 -17.11 10.25
C SER A 579 -23.23 -17.69 11.55
N GLU A 580 -22.28 -18.63 11.49
CA GLU A 580 -21.56 -19.13 12.68
C GLU A 580 -20.71 -18.04 13.35
N LEU A 581 -20.32 -17.00 12.60
CA LEU A 581 -19.53 -15.87 13.09
C LEU A 581 -20.41 -14.67 13.50
N HIS A 582 -21.65 -14.94 13.89
CA HIS A 582 -22.60 -13.97 14.42
C HIS A 582 -23.06 -14.43 15.82
N PRO A 583 -23.41 -13.50 16.74
CA PRO A 583 -24.05 -13.88 18.00
C PRO A 583 -25.37 -14.61 17.73
N SER A 584 -25.61 -15.73 18.42
CA SER A 584 -26.88 -16.46 18.30
C SER A 584 -28.07 -15.58 18.67
N SER A 585 -29.12 -15.60 17.85
CA SER A 585 -30.36 -14.88 18.10
C SER A 585 -31.13 -15.42 19.32
N GLU A 586 -30.84 -16.65 19.72
CA GLU A 586 -31.31 -17.23 20.98
C GLU A 586 -30.38 -16.85 22.13
N LEU A 587 -30.84 -15.92 22.96
CA LEU A 587 -30.56 -15.95 24.39
C LEU A 587 -31.41 -17.08 25.00
N PRO A 588 -30.84 -18.05 25.72
CA PRO A 588 -31.62 -18.96 26.55
C PRO A 588 -32.36 -18.14 27.61
N GLY A 589 -33.68 -18.04 27.50
CA GLY A 589 -34.50 -17.44 28.55
C GLY A 589 -34.51 -18.30 29.80
N ASP A 590 -34.53 -17.66 30.98
CA ASP A 590 -34.54 -18.33 32.29
C ASP A 590 -35.62 -19.44 32.37
N LYS A 591 -35.21 -20.62 32.85
CA LYS A 591 -36.06 -21.77 33.20
C LYS A 591 -35.48 -22.53 34.38
#